data_AF-A0ABD1BE13-F1
#
_entry.id   AF-A0ABD1BE13-F1
#
_cell.length_a   1.000
_cell.length_b   1.000
_cell.length_c   1.000
_cell.angle_alpha   90.00
_cell.angle_beta   90.00
_cell.angle_gamma   90.00
#
_symmetry.space_group_name_H-M   'P 1'
#
loop_
_entity.id
_entity.type
_entity.pdbx_description
1 polymer ?
#
loop_
_entity_poly.entity_id
_entity_poly.type
_entity_poly.pdbx_seq_one_letter_code
_entity_poly.pdbx_strand_id
1 'polypeptide(L)'
;MIRSYPEIAEKAFGKKGGFLVSFFIYIELFLVATAILILEADNMYHMFPNAAIRFHECLILDKKHLFIVIASLIVIPTMWLEKQDFLSYISAGGILVSCILVASIFWIGAIENIGFKNKGVLVNWQGVPTAVSLYLVCYTAHPVFPTIYNSMKNKSHFPKILFISFALSSIIYGLMAIFGYLMYGEEVQSQITLNLPTHKQSKQD
;
A
#
# COMPACT_ATOMS: atom_id res chain seq x y z
N MET A 1 31.31 4.61 -4.01
CA MET A 1 29.95 5.10 -3.68
C MET A 1 29.08 3.89 -3.42
N ILE A 2 28.30 3.84 -2.33
CA ILE A 2 27.39 2.72 -2.04
C ILE A 2 26.12 2.96 -2.86
N ARG A 3 25.74 2.02 -3.72
CA ARG A 3 24.60 2.16 -4.63
C ARG A 3 23.35 1.43 -4.14
N SER A 4 23.50 0.39 -3.35
CA SER A 4 22.41 -0.48 -2.91
C SER A 4 22.54 -0.85 -1.43
N TYR A 5 21.43 -1.29 -0.83
CA TYR A 5 21.42 -1.71 0.57
C TYR A 5 22.29 -2.96 0.81
N PRO A 6 22.32 -3.98 -0.08
CA PRO A 6 23.25 -5.09 0.04
C PRO A 6 24.73 -4.71 0.00
N GLU A 7 25.12 -3.65 -0.71
CA GLU A 7 26.51 -3.15 -0.68
C GLU A 7 26.89 -2.59 0.70
N ILE A 8 25.93 -2.05 1.46
CA ILE A 8 26.16 -1.63 2.86
C ILE A 8 26.46 -2.88 3.69
N ALA A 9 25.64 -3.92 3.55
CA ALA A 9 25.80 -5.18 4.26
C ALA A 9 27.10 -5.90 3.89
N GLU A 10 27.49 -5.88 2.61
CA GLU A 10 28.76 -6.44 2.15
C GLU A 10 29.96 -5.73 2.79
N LYS A 11 29.90 -4.40 2.91
CA LYS A 11 30.96 -3.64 3.57
C LYS A 11 31.03 -3.87 5.07
N ALA A 12 29.89 -4.07 5.73
CA ALA A 12 29.82 -4.25 7.18
C ALA A 12 30.14 -5.70 7.61
N PHE A 13 29.67 -6.69 6.85
CA PHE A 13 29.69 -8.12 7.23
C PHE A 13 30.41 -9.02 6.21
N GLY A 14 31.01 -8.44 5.18
CA GLY A 14 31.68 -9.17 4.11
C GLY A 14 30.71 -9.77 3.07
N LYS A 15 31.29 -10.47 2.08
CA LYS A 15 30.55 -11.04 0.94
C LYS A 15 29.36 -11.93 1.31
N LYS A 16 29.48 -12.72 2.39
CA LYS A 16 28.41 -13.58 2.88
C LYS A 16 27.21 -12.77 3.39
N GLY A 17 27.46 -11.66 4.11
CA GLY A 17 26.41 -10.77 4.59
C GLY A 17 25.72 -10.01 3.45
N GLY A 18 26.49 -9.54 2.47
CA GLY A 18 25.94 -8.93 1.25
C GLY A 18 25.00 -9.88 0.50
N PHE A 19 25.41 -11.13 0.28
CA PHE A 19 24.57 -12.14 -0.36
C PHE A 19 23.29 -12.43 0.41
N LEU A 20 23.38 -12.61 1.73
CA LEU A 20 22.22 -12.92 2.57
C LEU A 20 21.19 -11.77 2.55
N VAL A 21 21.65 -10.53 2.67
CA VAL A 21 20.77 -9.35 2.63
C VAL A 21 20.14 -9.17 1.24
N SER A 22 20.90 -9.37 0.16
CA SER A 22 20.33 -9.39 -1.20
C SER A 22 19.19 -10.40 -1.32
N PHE A 23 19.40 -11.63 -0.84
CA PHE A 23 18.39 -12.68 -0.91
C PHE A 23 17.09 -12.29 -0.21
N PHE A 24 17.17 -11.77 1.02
CA PHE A 24 15.98 -11.32 1.76
C PHE A 24 15.29 -10.13 1.10
N ILE A 25 16.04 -9.14 0.60
CA ILE A 25 15.47 -7.98 -0.10
C ILE A 25 14.72 -8.41 -1.37
N TYR A 26 15.26 -9.36 -2.14
CA TYR A 26 14.56 -9.84 -3.34
C TYR A 26 13.25 -10.55 -3.01
N ILE A 27 13.24 -11.37 -1.96
CA ILE A 27 12.01 -12.02 -1.47
C ILE A 27 11.01 -10.96 -1.00
N GLU A 28 11.47 -10.00 -0.20
CA GLU A 28 10.62 -8.92 0.32
C GLU A 28 9.98 -8.11 -0.82
N LEU A 29 10.77 -7.68 -1.81
CA LEU A 29 10.25 -6.93 -2.96
C LEU A 29 9.25 -7.76 -3.78
N PHE A 30 9.50 -9.06 -3.96
CA PHE A 30 8.57 -9.97 -4.65
C PHE A 30 7.24 -10.12 -3.89
N LEU A 31 7.30 -10.30 -2.57
CA LEU A 31 6.10 -10.42 -1.74
C LEU A 31 5.29 -9.13 -1.72
N VAL A 32 5.95 -7.97 -1.60
CA VAL A 32 5.27 -6.65 -1.65
C VAL A 32 4.60 -6.42 -3.00
N ALA A 33 5.29 -6.73 -4.11
CA ALA A 33 4.72 -6.61 -5.45
C ALA A 33 3.47 -7.51 -5.62
N THR A 34 3.57 -8.75 -5.14
CA THR A 34 2.45 -9.70 -5.16
C THR A 34 1.26 -9.20 -4.33
N ALA A 35 1.52 -8.65 -3.14
CA ALA A 35 0.47 -8.13 -2.27
C ALA A 35 -0.27 -6.94 -2.91
N ILE A 36 0.45 -6.04 -3.57
CA ILE A 36 -0.15 -4.90 -4.29
C ILE A 36 -1.03 -5.38 -5.45
N LEU A 37 -0.57 -6.37 -6.23
CA LEU A 37 -1.36 -6.93 -7.33
C LEU A 37 -2.66 -7.59 -6.85
N ILE A 38 -2.61 -8.33 -5.74
CA ILE A 38 -3.79 -8.94 -5.12
C ILE A 38 -4.75 -7.84 -4.65
N LEU A 39 -4.22 -6.79 -3.99
CA LEU A 39 -4.98 -5.66 -3.52
C LEU A 39 -5.72 -4.94 -4.67
N GLU A 40 -5.02 -4.67 -5.77
CA GLU A 40 -5.61 -4.07 -6.96
C GLU A 40 -6.70 -4.96 -7.59
N ALA A 41 -6.44 -6.27 -7.71
CA ALA A 41 -7.38 -7.22 -8.26
C ALA A 41 -8.66 -7.34 -7.42
N ASP A 42 -8.55 -7.38 -6.09
CA ASP A 42 -9.70 -7.42 -5.19
C ASP A 42 -10.52 -6.13 -5.26
N ASN A 43 -9.87 -4.96 -5.30
CA ASN A 43 -10.56 -3.68 -5.48
C ASN A 43 -11.32 -3.61 -6.80
N MET A 44 -10.67 -4.03 -7.89
CA MET A 44 -11.26 -3.98 -9.23
C MET A 44 -12.41 -4.98 -9.38
N TYR A 45 -12.27 -6.18 -8.82
CA TYR A 45 -13.34 -7.17 -8.74
C TYR A 45 -14.55 -6.64 -7.96
N HIS A 46 -14.31 -5.94 -6.85
CA HIS A 46 -15.38 -5.38 -6.03
C HIS A 46 -16.09 -4.18 -6.69
N MET A 47 -15.35 -3.34 -7.43
CA MET A 47 -15.92 -2.20 -8.16
C MET A 47 -16.71 -2.62 -9.40
N PHE A 48 -16.30 -3.69 -10.07
CA PHE A 48 -16.92 -4.15 -11.32
C PHE A 48 -17.40 -5.61 -11.23
N PRO A 49 -18.34 -5.94 -10.32
CA PRO A 49 -18.80 -7.32 -10.13
C PRO A 49 -19.48 -7.89 -11.39
N ASN A 50 -20.02 -6.99 -12.24
CA ASN A 50 -20.74 -7.30 -13.48
C ASN A 50 -19.90 -7.09 -14.76
N ALA A 51 -18.63 -6.69 -14.67
CA ALA A 51 -17.76 -6.62 -15.85
C ALA A 51 -17.37 -8.03 -16.31
N ALA A 52 -18.28 -8.71 -17.00
CA ALA A 52 -17.98 -9.93 -17.72
C ALA A 52 -17.33 -9.58 -19.06
N ILE A 53 -16.00 -9.54 -19.11
CA ILE A 53 -15.30 -9.54 -20.40
C ILE A 53 -15.33 -10.98 -20.92
N ARG A 54 -16.34 -11.31 -21.73
CA ARG A 54 -16.38 -12.58 -22.46
C ARG A 54 -15.36 -12.53 -23.58
N PHE A 55 -14.14 -13.00 -23.31
CA PHE A 55 -13.22 -13.38 -24.37
C PHE A 55 -13.74 -14.66 -25.04
N HIS A 56 -13.82 -14.61 -26.37
CA HIS A 56 -14.28 -15.65 -27.28
C HIS A 56 -13.92 -17.08 -26.84
N GLU A 57 -14.96 -17.91 -26.60
CA GLU A 57 -15.09 -19.38 -26.45
C GLU A 57 -13.92 -20.34 -26.10
N CYS A 58 -12.72 -19.91 -25.68
CA CYS A 58 -11.59 -20.84 -25.49
C CYS A 58 -10.89 -20.77 -24.13
N LEU A 59 -11.08 -19.73 -23.31
CA LEU A 59 -10.41 -19.62 -22.01
C LEU A 59 -11.39 -19.26 -20.89
N ILE A 60 -11.79 -20.26 -20.11
CA ILE A 60 -12.49 -20.06 -18.84
C ILE A 60 -11.42 -19.66 -17.80
N LEU A 61 -10.95 -18.41 -17.85
CA LEU A 61 -10.18 -17.83 -16.75
C LEU A 61 -11.16 -17.24 -15.73
N ASP A 62 -11.00 -17.62 -14.47
CA ASP A 62 -11.77 -17.05 -13.36
C ASP A 62 -11.59 -15.53 -13.28
N LYS A 63 -12.67 -14.78 -13.00
CA LYS A 63 -12.76 -13.32 -13.15
C LYS A 63 -11.64 -12.58 -12.40
N LYS A 64 -11.24 -13.09 -11.23
CA LYS A 64 -10.13 -12.54 -10.46
C LYS A 64 -8.78 -12.66 -11.18
N HIS A 65 -8.53 -13.79 -11.84
CA HIS A 65 -7.28 -14.04 -12.55
C HIS A 65 -7.13 -13.13 -13.78
N LEU A 66 -8.24 -12.81 -14.46
CA LEU A 66 -8.24 -11.84 -15.56
C LEU A 66 -7.86 -10.43 -15.08
N PHE A 67 -8.38 -9.98 -13.93
CA PHE A 67 -8.00 -8.69 -13.35
C PHE A 67 -6.55 -8.65 -12.89
N ILE A 68 -6.02 -9.74 -12.34
CA ILE A 68 -4.57 -9.86 -12.03
C ILE A 68 -3.73 -9.73 -13.30
N VAL A 69 -4.11 -10.39 -14.39
CA VAL A 69 -3.39 -10.30 -15.67
C VAL A 69 -3.44 -8.87 -16.23
N ILE A 70 -4.59 -8.21 -16.20
CA ILE A 70 -4.73 -6.82 -16.66
C ILE A 70 -3.90 -5.87 -15.80
N ALA A 71 -3.99 -5.96 -14.47
CA ALA A 71 -3.19 -5.18 -13.54
C ALA A 71 -1.69 -5.39 -13.81
N SER A 72 -1.26 -6.64 -13.99
CA SER A 72 0.14 -6.94 -14.32
C SER A 72 0.59 -6.30 -15.65
N LEU A 73 -0.27 -6.30 -16.67
CA LEU A 73 0.01 -5.70 -17.97
C LEU A 73 0.12 -4.17 -17.90
N ILE A 74 -0.62 -3.54 -16.98
CA ILE A 74 -0.55 -2.09 -16.71
C ILE A 74 0.68 -1.74 -15.88
N VAL A 75 1.09 -2.60 -14.93
CA VAL A 75 2.27 -2.37 -14.08
C VAL A 75 3.57 -2.59 -14.85
N ILE A 76 3.65 -3.56 -15.76
CA ILE A 76 4.84 -3.84 -16.58
C ILE A 76 5.45 -2.58 -17.25
N PRO A 77 4.68 -1.72 -17.95
CA PRO A 77 5.24 -0.52 -18.56
C PRO A 77 5.76 0.50 -17.56
N THR A 78 5.28 0.46 -16.31
CA THR A 78 5.81 1.33 -15.24
C THR A 78 7.22 0.90 -14.80
N MET A 79 7.62 -0.36 -15.03
CA MET A 79 8.97 -0.84 -14.72
C MET A 79 10.05 -0.30 -15.67
N TRP A 80 9.66 0.17 -16.87
CA TRP A 80 10.57 0.82 -17.82
C TRP A 80 10.79 2.32 -17.54
N LEU A 81 10.15 2.86 -16.49
CA LEU A 81 10.34 4.25 -16.08
C LEU A 81 11.64 4.40 -15.29
N GLU A 82 12.76 4.54 -16.00
CA GLU A 82 14.08 4.69 -15.37
C GLU A 82 14.35 6.10 -14.80
N LYS A 83 13.46 7.06 -15.06
CA LYS A 83 13.66 8.46 -14.65
C LYS A 83 13.14 8.71 -13.23
N GLN A 84 14.06 8.91 -12.29
CA GLN A 84 13.78 9.24 -10.88
C GLN A 84 12.92 10.51 -10.70
N ASP A 85 13.02 11.47 -11.63
CA ASP A 85 12.16 12.67 -11.62
C ASP A 85 10.69 12.33 -11.86
N PHE A 86 10.39 11.40 -12.78
CA PHE A 86 9.02 10.99 -13.07
C PHE A 86 8.40 10.22 -11.89
N LEU A 87 9.19 9.35 -11.26
CA LEU A 87 8.79 8.65 -10.03
C LEU A 87 8.45 9.62 -8.89
N SER A 88 9.14 10.76 -8.82
CA SER A 88 8.88 11.79 -7.81
C SER A 88 7.50 12.44 -8.01
N TYR A 89 7.10 12.71 -9.26
CA TYR A 89 5.76 13.22 -9.56
C TYR A 89 4.66 12.19 -9.27
N ILE A 90 4.87 10.92 -9.62
CA ILE A 90 3.93 9.84 -9.28
C ILE A 90 3.78 9.72 -7.75
N SER A 91 4.89 9.78 -7.01
CA SER A 91 4.88 9.73 -5.55
C SER A 91 4.09 10.89 -4.94
N ALA A 92 4.29 12.12 -5.44
CA ALA A 92 3.51 13.28 -5.02
C ALA A 92 2.01 13.10 -5.28
N GLY A 93 1.64 12.55 -6.45
CA GLY A 93 0.26 12.17 -6.76
C GLY A 93 -0.28 11.12 -5.79
N GLY A 94 0.51 10.12 -5.42
CA GLY A 94 0.14 9.09 -4.44
C GLY A 94 -0.18 9.67 -3.06
N ILE A 95 0.57 10.67 -2.59
CA ILE A 95 0.26 11.38 -1.33
C ILE A 95 -1.08 12.11 -1.45
N LEU A 96 -1.30 12.83 -2.55
CA LEU A 96 -2.55 13.55 -2.79
C LEU A 96 -3.76 12.60 -2.84
N VAL A 97 -3.65 11.47 -3.53
CA VAL A 97 -4.69 10.43 -3.56
C VAL A 97 -4.92 9.85 -2.17
N SER A 98 -3.87 9.63 -1.38
CA SER A 98 -4.00 9.15 0.00
C SER A 98 -4.76 10.14 0.88
N CYS A 99 -4.47 11.45 0.76
CA CYS A 99 -5.21 12.49 1.45
C CYS A 99 -6.68 12.54 1.03
N ILE A 100 -6.96 12.42 -0.27
CA ILE A 100 -8.33 12.35 -0.79
C ILE A 100 -9.06 11.13 -0.22
N LEU A 101 -8.42 9.97 -0.16
CA LEU A 101 -9.02 8.78 0.44
C LEU A 101 -9.36 8.99 1.91
N VAL A 102 -8.45 9.53 2.72
CA VAL A 102 -8.73 9.85 4.13
C VAL A 102 -9.90 10.82 4.25
N ALA A 103 -9.93 11.88 3.43
CA ALA A 103 -11.03 12.85 3.41
C ALA A 103 -12.36 12.22 3.00
N SER A 104 -12.37 11.33 2.01
CA SER A 104 -13.56 10.60 1.55
C SER A 104 -14.09 9.66 2.63
N ILE A 105 -13.22 8.89 3.29
CA ILE A 105 -13.62 8.02 4.41
C ILE A 105 -14.21 8.84 5.55
N PHE A 106 -13.55 9.95 5.90
CA PHE A 106 -14.06 10.87 6.91
C PHE A 106 -15.43 11.44 6.54
N TRP A 107 -15.62 11.86 5.28
CA TRP A 107 -16.88 12.38 4.78
C TRP A 107 -18.01 11.35 4.87
N ILE A 108 -17.75 10.12 4.41
CA ILE A 108 -18.71 9.01 4.47
C ILE A 108 -19.06 8.68 5.92
N GLY A 109 -18.07 8.60 6.80
CA GLY A 109 -18.28 8.32 8.22
C GLY A 109 -19.06 9.40 8.96
N ALA A 110 -18.78 10.68 8.68
CA ALA A 110 -19.36 11.81 9.39
C ALA A 110 -20.74 12.25 8.85
N ILE A 111 -20.97 12.15 7.53
CA ILE A 111 -22.13 12.78 6.86
C ILE A 111 -23.11 11.75 6.30
N GLU A 112 -22.63 10.62 5.78
CA GLU A 112 -23.49 9.61 5.14
C GLU A 112 -24.08 8.57 6.13
N ASN A 113 -24.08 8.87 7.43
CA ASN A 113 -24.74 8.09 8.50
C ASN A 113 -24.28 6.63 8.68
N ILE A 114 -23.19 6.18 8.04
CA ILE A 114 -22.52 4.92 8.42
C ILE A 114 -22.11 5.02 9.89
N GLY A 115 -21.53 6.17 10.27
CA GLY A 115 -21.32 6.63 11.64
C GLY A 115 -20.14 5.97 12.36
N PHE A 116 -19.48 6.72 13.22
CA PHE A 116 -18.47 6.22 14.17
C PHE A 116 -19.16 5.54 15.37
N LYS A 117 -19.95 4.50 15.09
CA LYS A 117 -20.87 3.88 16.05
C LYS A 117 -20.19 2.84 16.94
N ASN A 118 -19.03 2.33 16.55
CA ASN A 118 -18.32 1.30 17.29
C ASN A 118 -17.60 1.90 18.50
N LYS A 119 -18.01 1.49 19.71
CA LYS A 119 -17.23 1.69 20.93
C LYS A 119 -16.17 0.60 20.98
N GLY A 120 -15.01 0.90 20.42
CA GLY A 120 -13.94 -0.06 20.26
C GLY A 120 -13.40 -0.65 21.57
N VAL A 121 -12.86 -1.86 21.48
CA VAL A 121 -11.98 -2.46 22.47
C VAL A 121 -10.61 -1.79 22.36
N LEU A 122 -10.13 -1.20 23.46
CA LEU A 122 -8.89 -0.40 23.45
C LEU A 122 -7.66 -1.20 23.02
N VAL A 123 -7.57 -2.46 23.45
CA VAL A 123 -6.44 -3.37 23.13
C VAL A 123 -6.96 -4.79 23.03
N ASN A 124 -6.78 -5.43 21.88
CA ASN A 124 -6.92 -6.88 21.73
C ASN A 124 -5.53 -7.53 21.67
N TRP A 125 -5.12 -8.16 22.77
CA TRP A 125 -3.81 -8.81 22.89
C TRP A 125 -3.55 -9.91 21.86
N GLN A 126 -4.60 -10.60 21.39
CA GLN A 126 -4.47 -11.63 20.37
C GLN A 126 -4.15 -11.04 18.99
N GLY A 127 -4.61 -9.81 18.72
CA GLY A 127 -4.36 -9.10 17.47
C GLY A 127 -3.03 -8.34 17.43
N VAL A 128 -2.36 -8.15 18.57
CA VAL A 128 -1.11 -7.39 18.66
C VAL A 128 -0.01 -7.91 17.73
N PRO A 129 0.29 -9.23 17.65
CA PRO A 129 1.32 -9.73 16.74
C PRO A 129 1.05 -9.37 15.27
N THR A 130 -0.20 -9.52 14.83
CA THR A 130 -0.61 -9.18 13.46
C THR A 130 -0.51 -7.68 13.22
N ALA A 131 -0.99 -6.85 14.14
CA ALA A 131 -0.89 -5.39 14.05
C ALA A 131 0.56 -4.92 13.98
N VAL A 132 1.45 -5.48 14.81
CA VAL A 132 2.88 -5.19 14.80
C VAL A 132 3.51 -5.62 13.47
N SER A 133 3.18 -6.80 12.95
CA SER A 133 3.70 -7.24 11.65
C SER A 133 3.28 -6.32 10.51
N LEU A 134 2.01 -5.89 10.47
CA LEU A 134 1.52 -4.95 9.46
C LEU A 134 2.19 -3.59 9.60
N TYR A 135 2.34 -3.10 10.84
CA TYR A 135 3.05 -1.86 11.11
C TYR A 135 4.50 -1.92 10.64
N LEU A 136 5.24 -2.99 10.94
CA LEU A 136 6.63 -3.14 10.48
C LEU A 136 6.74 -3.13 8.96
N VAL A 137 5.87 -3.87 8.27
CA VAL A 137 5.85 -3.91 6.79
C VAL A 137 5.54 -2.54 6.20
N CYS A 138 4.60 -1.77 6.77
CA CYS A 138 4.25 -0.43 6.30
C CYS A 138 5.41 0.58 6.41
N TYR A 139 6.37 0.34 7.32
CA TYR A 139 7.51 1.23 7.54
C TYR A 139 8.82 0.71 6.93
N THR A 140 8.75 -0.38 6.17
CA THR A 140 9.90 -0.84 5.39
C THR A 140 10.17 0.11 4.23
N ALA A 141 11.23 0.92 4.37
CA ALA A 141 11.79 1.72 3.29
C ALA A 141 13.31 1.52 3.11
N HIS A 142 13.90 0.61 3.91
CA HIS A 142 15.33 0.41 3.96
C HIS A 142 15.97 0.01 2.60
N PRO A 143 15.33 -0.79 1.71
CA PRO A 143 15.94 -1.15 0.43
C PRO A 143 16.13 0.05 -0.51
N VAL A 144 15.26 1.06 -0.39
CA VAL A 144 15.23 2.23 -1.29
C VAL A 144 16.04 3.43 -0.78
N PHE A 145 16.43 3.43 0.49
CA PHE A 145 17.20 4.54 1.09
C PHE A 145 18.50 4.89 0.35
N PRO A 146 19.35 3.94 -0.07
CA PRO A 146 20.57 4.27 -0.81
C PRO A 146 20.26 4.93 -2.15
N THR A 147 19.22 4.47 -2.84
CA THR A 147 18.77 5.05 -4.11
C THR A 147 18.31 6.50 -3.93
N ILE A 148 17.48 6.75 -2.91
CA ILE A 148 17.01 8.11 -2.56
C ILE A 148 18.19 9.00 -2.16
N TYR A 149 19.08 8.52 -1.28
CA TYR A 149 20.24 9.28 -0.84
C TYR A 149 21.16 9.67 -2.00
N ASN A 150 21.35 8.76 -2.96
CA ASN A 150 22.19 9.01 -4.13
C ASN A 150 21.53 9.94 -5.16
N SER A 151 20.20 9.98 -5.24
CA SER A 151 19.46 10.88 -6.13
C SER A 151 19.34 12.31 -5.59
N MET A 152 19.52 12.51 -4.30
CA MET A 152 19.39 13.83 -3.68
C MET A 152 20.52 14.80 -4.09
N LYS A 153 20.12 15.98 -4.58
CA LYS A 153 21.03 17.10 -4.86
C LYS A 153 21.80 17.56 -3.61
N ASN A 154 21.13 17.61 -2.44
CA ASN A 154 21.75 17.94 -1.17
C ASN A 154 21.54 16.84 -0.12
N LYS A 155 22.54 15.99 0.03
CA LYS A 155 22.53 14.83 0.95
C LYS A 155 22.39 15.20 2.42
N SER A 156 22.77 16.41 2.84
CA SER A 156 22.61 16.87 4.23
C SER A 156 21.15 16.94 4.68
N HIS A 157 20.21 17.07 3.73
CA HIS A 157 18.77 17.10 4.03
C HIS A 157 18.17 15.70 4.24
N PHE A 158 18.88 14.62 3.94
CA PHE A 158 18.33 13.26 3.97
C PHE A 158 17.69 12.88 5.32
N PRO A 159 18.31 13.12 6.49
CA PRO A 159 17.69 12.78 7.78
C PRO A 159 16.41 13.58 8.05
N LYS A 160 16.41 14.87 7.68
CA LYS A 160 15.24 15.75 7.85
C LYS A 160 14.07 15.30 6.98
N ILE A 161 14.34 14.92 5.73
CA ILE A 161 13.33 14.41 4.80
C ILE A 161 12.77 13.08 5.30
N LEU A 162 13.62 12.15 5.73
CA LEU A 162 13.16 10.89 6.31
C LEU A 162 12.21 11.12 7.49
N PHE A 163 12.58 11.99 8.43
CA PHE A 163 11.73 12.30 9.57
C PHE A 163 10.37 12.85 9.15
N ILE A 164 10.34 13.82 8.23
CA ILE A 164 9.09 14.39 7.72
C ILE A 164 8.24 13.33 7.02
N SER A 165 8.84 12.52 6.13
CA SER A 165 8.12 11.48 5.40
C SER A 165 7.52 10.43 6.34
N PHE A 166 8.28 9.95 7.33
CA PHE A 166 7.78 8.99 8.31
C PHE A 166 6.69 9.58 9.20
N ALA A 167 6.84 10.83 9.64
CA ALA A 167 5.81 11.52 10.42
C ALA A 167 4.51 11.66 9.61
N LEU A 168 4.60 12.07 8.35
CA LEU A 168 3.45 12.22 7.46
C LEU A 168 2.75 10.87 7.21
N SER A 169 3.51 9.81 6.89
CA SER A 169 2.94 8.46 6.72
C SER A 169 2.27 7.98 8.00
N SER A 170 2.86 8.25 9.16
CA SER A 170 2.28 7.88 10.46
C SER A 170 0.93 8.55 10.71
N ILE A 171 0.82 9.83 10.35
CA ILE A 171 -0.44 10.57 10.48
C ILE A 171 -1.50 9.97 9.54
N ILE A 172 -1.16 9.74 8.27
CA ILE A 172 -2.11 9.20 7.29
C ILE A 172 -2.57 7.79 7.68
N TYR A 173 -1.64 6.90 8.02
CA TYR A 173 -1.97 5.54 8.46
C TYR A 173 -2.74 5.53 9.78
N GLY A 174 -2.35 6.37 10.74
CA GLY A 174 -3.06 6.52 12.01
C GLY A 174 -4.49 7.01 11.82
N LEU A 175 -4.71 8.04 11.01
CA LEU A 175 -6.05 8.54 10.70
C LEU A 175 -6.91 7.48 10.03
N MET A 176 -6.37 6.76 9.04
CA MET A 176 -7.08 5.69 8.36
C MET A 176 -7.43 4.54 9.31
N ALA A 177 -6.50 4.14 10.19
CA ALA A 177 -6.74 3.10 11.18
C ALA A 177 -7.83 3.52 12.19
N ILE A 178 -7.77 4.76 12.70
CA ILE A 178 -8.77 5.31 13.63
C ILE A 178 -10.14 5.33 12.96
N PHE A 179 -10.25 5.89 11.75
CA PHE A 179 -11.54 5.99 11.05
C PHE A 179 -12.08 4.61 10.67
N GLY A 180 -11.26 3.73 10.09
CA GLY A 180 -11.66 2.38 9.73
C GLY A 180 -12.16 1.58 10.94
N TYR A 181 -11.48 1.68 12.08
CA TYR A 181 -11.90 0.99 13.29
C TYR A 181 -13.17 1.58 13.90
N LEU A 182 -13.30 2.90 13.96
CA LEU A 182 -14.52 3.54 14.49
C LEU A 182 -15.75 3.29 13.60
N MET A 183 -15.55 3.14 12.28
CA MET A 183 -16.63 2.87 11.32
C MET A 183 -17.02 1.39 11.30
N TYR A 184 -16.06 0.46 11.21
CA TYR A 184 -16.34 -0.95 10.93
C TYR A 184 -16.03 -1.90 12.10
N GLY A 185 -15.34 -1.44 13.14
CA GLY A 185 -15.05 -2.25 14.33
C GLY A 185 -14.27 -3.51 14.00
N GLU A 186 -14.72 -4.65 14.55
CA GLU A 186 -14.12 -5.97 14.32
C GLU A 186 -14.47 -6.57 12.95
N GLU A 187 -15.46 -6.02 12.24
CA GLU A 187 -15.90 -6.51 10.92
C GLU A 187 -15.06 -5.93 9.77
N VAL A 188 -14.08 -5.08 10.08
CA VAL A 188 -13.21 -4.45 9.08
C VAL A 188 -12.51 -5.51 8.24
N GLN A 189 -12.79 -5.50 6.93
CA GLN A 189 -12.09 -6.36 5.97
C GLN A 189 -10.60 -6.00 5.87
N SER A 190 -9.82 -6.88 5.22
CA SER A 190 -8.38 -6.67 4.97
C SER A 190 -8.05 -5.37 4.24
N GLN A 191 -9.03 -4.78 3.53
CA GLN A 191 -8.92 -3.51 2.85
C GLN A 191 -10.14 -2.65 3.17
N ILE A 192 -9.92 -1.40 3.58
CA ILE A 192 -11.03 -0.51 3.95
C ILE A 192 -11.97 -0.23 2.77
N THR A 193 -11.45 -0.19 1.56
CA THR A 193 -12.19 0.01 0.31
C THR A 193 -13.22 -1.10 0.04
N LEU A 194 -12.99 -2.31 0.54
CA LEU A 194 -13.95 -3.41 0.44
C LEU A 194 -15.12 -3.26 1.40
N ASN A 195 -14.98 -2.45 2.45
CA ASN A 195 -16.06 -2.14 3.39
C ASN A 195 -16.93 -0.97 2.91
N LEU A 196 -16.57 -0.30 1.81
CA LEU A 196 -17.35 0.81 1.26
C LEU A 196 -18.61 0.30 0.54
N PRO A 197 -19.76 0.97 0.72
CA PRO A 197 -21.00 0.55 0.07
C PRO A 197 -20.90 0.72 -1.45
N THR A 198 -21.12 -0.37 -2.19
CA THR A 198 -21.01 -0.43 -3.66
C THR A 198 -22.22 0.16 -4.38
N HIS A 199 -23.30 0.48 -3.66
CA HIS A 199 -24.52 1.07 -4.23
C HIS A 199 -25.06 2.15 -3.28
N LYS A 200 -25.51 3.28 -3.84
CA LYS A 200 -26.36 4.23 -3.10
C LYS A 200 -27.54 3.44 -2.56
N GLN A 201 -27.64 3.30 -1.24
CA GLN A 201 -28.95 2.99 -0.65
C GLN A 201 -29.81 4.21 -0.97
N SER A 202 -30.64 4.08 -2.01
CA SER A 202 -31.79 4.94 -2.20
C SER A 202 -32.51 4.96 -0.86
N LYS A 203 -32.61 6.14 -0.25
CA LYS A 203 -33.51 6.37 0.88
C LYS A 203 -34.85 5.72 0.52
N GLN A 204 -35.21 4.67 1.25
CA GLN A 204 -36.60 4.25 1.40
C GLN A 204 -37.06 4.92 2.68
N ASP A 205 -37.55 6.15 2.52
CA ASP A 205 -38.62 6.71 3.36
C ASP A 205 -39.95 6.33 2.70
#